data_AF-A0A3G8WGM3-F1
#
_entry.id   AF-A0A3G8WGM3-F1
#
_cell.length_a   1.000
_cell.length_b   1.000
_cell.length_c   1.000
_cell.angle_alpha   90.00
_cell.angle_beta   90.00
_cell.angle_gamma   90.00
#
_symmetry.space_group_name_H-M   'P 1'
#
loop_
_entity.id
_entity.type
_entity.pdbx_description
1 polymer ?
#
loop_
_entity_poly.entity_id
_entity_poly.type
_entity_poly.pdbx_seq_one_letter_code
_entity_poly.pdbx_strand_id
1 'polypeptide(L)'
;MLKSLFHWKVLLNILLAAAVFTGLVWLTFRWLELHTNHGKEIPVPNVMNMSVHKAVEILDDAGLEYEVDSFKYEPKFKPFQVLQIYPNPGARVKGGRAILLKVNPRTWAPVQVPDVLDRYKGLAFRQLEAVGLKVGDTIYEPNIQRDAVIRMQMNGSMLKPGAKVPRFSVIDLVIGTGPKRNVTVPNLVGLTVQEAKAIITNNLFEVGLVEHEDGGQDESDIIYYQDPEGGAVRDQGMQIDLWASKKTPGQMQGKIQQLNSMYRMRIDTSLPPIRYEEVPVYNDPTPIPDPEPVKTQPRQEAPKQAEQPKPKPTAPKPANTNTTTTKPADQPKPAEKPKEKKVIVE
;
A
#
# COMPACT_ATOMS: atom_id res chain seq x y z
N MET A 1 -62.69 12.16 65.88
CA MET A 1 -61.89 10.94 65.61
C MET A 1 -60.42 11.03 66.04
N LEU A 2 -59.90 12.17 66.53
CA LEU A 2 -58.48 12.34 66.91
C LEU A 2 -58.14 12.00 68.38
N LYS A 3 -59.13 11.74 69.26
CA LYS A 3 -58.88 11.48 70.69
C LYS A 3 -58.12 10.18 70.97
N SER A 4 -58.16 9.22 70.05
CA SER A 4 -57.42 7.95 70.14
C SER A 4 -55.89 8.13 69.98
N LEU A 5 -55.46 9.20 69.30
CA LEU A 5 -54.03 9.50 69.08
C LEU A 5 -53.32 10.02 70.33
N PHE A 6 -54.07 10.48 71.34
CA PHE A 6 -53.53 11.02 72.60
C PHE A 6 -53.60 10.02 73.78
N HIS A 7 -53.84 8.73 73.49
CA HIS A 7 -53.73 7.71 74.52
C HIS A 7 -52.25 7.47 74.85
N TRP A 8 -51.88 7.46 76.14
CA TRP A 8 -50.48 7.33 76.60
C TRP A 8 -49.70 6.18 75.92
N LYS A 9 -50.36 5.04 75.69
CA LYS A 9 -49.78 3.88 74.98
C LYS A 9 -49.47 4.15 73.50
N VAL A 10 -50.29 4.94 72.81
CA VAL A 10 -50.07 5.32 71.40
C VAL A 10 -48.90 6.31 71.30
N LEU A 11 -48.83 7.29 72.20
CA LEU A 11 -47.68 8.21 72.28
C LEU A 11 -46.37 7.48 72.60
N LEU A 12 -46.41 6.48 73.49
CA LEU A 12 -45.24 5.64 73.79
C LEU A 12 -44.77 4.84 72.57
N ASN A 13 -45.68 4.23 71.81
CA ASN A 13 -45.34 3.48 70.59
C ASN A 13 -44.81 4.40 69.48
N ILE A 14 -45.37 5.62 69.33
CA ILE A 14 -44.86 6.61 68.37
C ILE A 14 -43.45 7.06 68.78
N LEU A 15 -43.20 7.31 70.06
CA LEU A 15 -41.87 7.67 70.56
C LEU A 15 -40.87 6.53 70.38
N LEU A 16 -41.28 5.29 70.65
CA LEU A 16 -40.48 4.09 70.40
C LEU A 16 -40.17 3.93 68.91
N ALA A 17 -41.16 4.06 68.04
CA ALA A 17 -40.99 4.00 66.59
C ALA A 17 -40.07 5.12 66.09
N ALA A 18 -40.20 6.34 66.63
CA ALA A 18 -39.31 7.45 66.33
C ALA A 18 -37.87 7.16 66.78
N ALA A 19 -37.68 6.63 68.00
CA ALA A 19 -36.36 6.28 68.51
C ALA A 19 -35.70 5.16 67.67
N VAL A 20 -36.45 4.13 67.30
CA VAL A 20 -35.98 3.06 66.42
C VAL A 20 -35.66 3.59 65.02
N PHE A 21 -36.50 4.46 64.47
CA PHE A 21 -36.27 5.09 63.17
C PHE A 21 -35.02 5.96 63.19
N THR A 22 -34.86 6.83 64.19
CA THR A 22 -33.66 7.65 64.36
C THR A 22 -32.42 6.79 64.58
N GLY A 23 -32.51 5.71 65.34
CA GLY A 23 -31.43 4.75 65.54
C GLY A 23 -31.02 4.05 64.24
N LEU A 24 -31.99 3.62 63.43
CA LEU A 24 -31.75 3.02 62.10
C LEU A 24 -31.09 4.03 61.16
N VAL A 25 -31.59 5.26 61.09
CA VAL A 25 -31.00 6.33 60.26
C VAL A 25 -29.58 6.65 60.70
N TRP A 26 -29.33 6.77 62.01
CA TRP A 26 -27.99 7.01 62.53
C TRP A 26 -27.04 5.86 62.20
N LEU A 27 -27.49 4.60 62.37
CA LEU A 27 -26.70 3.42 62.07
C LEU A 27 -26.41 3.26 60.58
N THR A 28 -27.36 3.58 59.69
CA THR A 28 -27.13 3.55 58.25
C THR A 28 -26.14 4.62 57.81
N PHE A 29 -26.23 5.85 58.32
CA PHE A 29 -25.24 6.89 58.04
C PHE A 29 -23.87 6.55 58.61
N ARG A 30 -23.80 6.00 59.82
CA ARG A 30 -22.53 5.57 60.44
C ARG A 30 -21.87 4.42 59.69
N TRP A 31 -22.66 3.46 59.20
CA TRP A 31 -22.17 2.39 58.34
C TRP A 31 -21.69 2.93 56.99
N LEU A 32 -22.42 3.88 56.40
CA LEU A 32 -22.04 4.52 55.14
C LEU A 32 -20.70 5.25 55.28
N GLU A 33 -20.49 6.03 56.34
CA GLU A 33 -19.21 6.73 56.61
C GLU A 33 -18.00 5.78 56.63
N LEU A 34 -18.15 4.60 57.25
CA LEU A 34 -17.10 3.60 57.31
C LEU A 34 -16.86 2.92 55.96
N HIS A 35 -17.92 2.70 55.19
CA HIS A 35 -17.84 1.90 53.97
C HIS A 35 -17.51 2.72 52.71
N THR A 36 -17.81 4.02 52.69
CA THR A 36 -17.64 4.86 51.50
C THR A 36 -16.37 5.71 51.50
N ASN A 37 -15.56 5.67 52.58
CA ASN A 37 -14.32 6.44 52.73
C ASN A 37 -14.50 7.92 52.31
N HIS A 38 -15.63 8.54 52.70
CA HIS A 38 -15.92 9.93 52.38
C HIS A 38 -14.81 10.86 52.91
N GLY A 39 -14.31 11.76 52.04
CA GLY A 39 -13.29 12.74 52.38
C GLY A 39 -11.82 12.28 52.24
N LYS A 40 -11.56 11.01 51.94
CA LYS A 40 -10.19 10.50 51.66
C LYS A 40 -9.83 10.69 50.19
N GLU A 41 -9.57 11.93 49.82
CA GLU A 41 -9.17 12.31 48.46
C GLU A 41 -7.68 12.61 48.38
N ILE A 42 -7.03 12.02 47.38
CA ILE A 42 -5.63 12.20 47.07
C ILE A 42 -5.55 13.19 45.90
N PRO A 43 -4.74 14.26 45.98
CA PRO A 43 -4.48 15.11 44.83
C PRO A 43 -3.69 14.33 43.78
N VAL A 44 -4.10 14.44 42.52
CA VAL A 44 -3.33 13.88 41.39
C VAL A 44 -1.99 14.62 41.29
N PRO A 45 -0.85 13.94 41.46
CA PRO A 45 0.47 14.56 41.33
C PRO A 45 0.71 15.09 39.92
N ASN A 46 1.48 16.17 39.80
CA ASN A 46 1.86 16.70 38.50
C ASN A 46 3.07 15.94 37.94
N VAL A 47 2.81 14.99 37.05
CA VAL A 47 3.82 14.20 36.34
C VAL A 47 3.96 14.58 34.86
N MET A 48 3.39 15.73 34.46
CA MET A 48 3.49 16.25 33.10
C MET A 48 4.95 16.51 32.72
N ASN A 49 5.31 16.25 31.46
CA ASN A 49 6.67 16.38 30.92
C ASN A 49 7.75 15.51 31.58
N MET A 50 7.38 14.63 32.51
CA MET A 50 8.29 13.63 33.07
C MET A 50 8.34 12.39 32.20
N SER A 51 9.37 11.56 32.38
CA SER A 51 9.40 10.21 31.80
C SER A 51 8.32 9.34 32.44
N VAL A 52 7.70 8.44 31.68
CA VAL A 52 6.69 7.50 32.20
C VAL A 52 7.17 6.71 33.42
N HIS A 53 8.43 6.30 33.47
CA HIS A 53 9.00 5.54 34.60
C HIS A 53 8.92 6.34 35.91
N LYS A 54 9.42 7.58 35.90
CA LYS A 54 9.33 8.50 37.04
C LYS A 54 7.89 8.88 37.38
N ALA A 55 7.04 9.03 36.36
CA ALA A 55 5.62 9.34 36.57
C ALA A 55 4.90 8.20 37.30
N VAL A 56 5.18 6.95 36.91
CA VAL A 56 4.65 5.74 37.54
C VAL A 56 5.10 5.64 38.99
N GLU A 57 6.39 5.86 39.28
CA GLU A 57 6.94 5.87 40.64
C GLU A 57 6.19 6.87 41.54
N ILE A 58 6.00 8.11 41.06
CA ILE A 58 5.27 9.15 41.80
C ILE A 58 3.80 8.79 42.03
N LEU A 59 3.16 8.10 41.08
CA LEU A 59 1.75 7.69 41.21
C LEU A 59 1.59 6.50 42.17
N ASP A 60 2.50 5.52 42.11
CA ASP A 60 2.52 4.41 43.05
C ASP A 60 2.81 4.91 44.48
N ASP A 61 3.75 5.83 44.66
CA ASP A 61 4.04 6.48 45.96
C ASP A 61 2.84 7.27 46.50
N ALA A 62 2.02 7.84 45.61
CA ALA A 62 0.78 8.53 45.96
C ALA A 62 -0.41 7.57 46.21
N GLY A 63 -0.24 6.25 46.07
CA GLY A 63 -1.31 5.27 46.24
C GLY A 63 -2.38 5.33 45.14
N LEU A 64 -2.00 5.79 43.94
CA LEU A 64 -2.86 5.88 42.77
C LEU A 64 -2.53 4.77 41.79
N GLU A 65 -3.56 4.22 41.14
CA GLU A 65 -3.35 3.30 40.02
C GLU A 65 -3.10 4.10 38.74
N TYR A 66 -2.56 3.46 37.70
CA TYR A 66 -2.27 4.12 36.44
C TYR A 66 -2.58 3.21 35.24
N GLU A 67 -2.92 3.85 34.13
CA GLU A 67 -3.07 3.23 32.80
C GLU A 67 -2.26 4.06 31.82
N VAL A 68 -1.33 3.42 31.10
CA VAL A 68 -0.48 4.10 30.13
C VAL A 68 -1.02 3.83 28.73
N ASP A 69 -1.34 4.91 28.02
CA ASP A 69 -1.78 4.88 26.64
C ASP A 69 -0.83 5.70 25.76
N SER A 70 -0.74 5.35 24.48
CA SER A 70 0.12 6.04 23.53
C SER A 70 -0.63 7.19 22.86
N PHE A 71 -0.02 8.37 22.85
CA PHE A 71 -0.54 9.51 22.09
C PHE A 71 -0.08 9.47 20.63
N LYS A 72 -0.47 10.50 19.87
CA LYS A 72 0.13 10.76 18.55
C LYS A 72 1.62 11.08 18.75
N TYR A 73 2.48 10.42 17.97
CA TYR A 73 3.91 10.72 17.99
C TYR A 73 4.18 12.18 17.61
N GLU A 74 4.95 12.85 18.45
CA GLU A 74 5.39 14.22 18.25
C GLU A 74 6.91 14.31 18.39
N PRO A 75 7.66 14.61 17.30
CA PRO A 75 9.13 14.65 17.31
C PRO A 75 9.74 15.69 18.25
N LYS A 76 8.95 16.66 18.71
CA LYS A 76 9.39 17.74 19.61
C LYS A 76 9.59 17.26 21.05
N PHE A 77 8.94 16.16 21.43
CA PHE A 77 8.98 15.63 22.79
C PHE A 77 9.85 14.38 22.86
N LYS A 78 10.39 14.09 24.04
CA LYS A 78 11.21 12.88 24.25
C LYS A 78 10.34 11.62 24.15
N PRO A 79 10.90 10.48 23.75
CA PRO A 79 10.21 9.18 23.84
C PRO A 79 9.73 8.91 25.26
N PHE A 80 8.50 8.40 25.40
CA PHE A 80 7.85 8.04 26.66
C PHE A 80 7.68 9.19 27.65
N GLN A 81 7.72 10.43 27.16
CA GLN A 81 7.38 11.61 27.95
C GLN A 81 5.86 11.70 28.13
N VAL A 82 5.39 11.98 29.35
CA VAL A 82 3.98 12.22 29.63
C VAL A 82 3.55 13.54 29.01
N LEU A 83 2.61 13.47 28.05
CA LEU A 83 2.08 14.62 27.32
C LEU A 83 0.72 15.06 27.86
N GLN A 84 -0.06 14.12 28.36
CA GLN A 84 -1.38 14.41 28.93
C GLN A 84 -1.67 13.42 30.05
N ILE A 85 -2.40 13.91 31.05
CA ILE A 85 -2.85 13.15 32.21
C ILE A 85 -4.34 13.38 32.41
N TYR A 86 -5.05 12.33 32.81
CA TYR A 86 -6.46 12.42 33.17
C TYR A 86 -6.79 11.55 34.38
N PRO A 87 -7.44 12.08 35.43
CA PRO A 87 -7.81 13.48 35.66
C PRO A 87 -6.63 14.47 35.70
N ASN A 88 -6.89 15.76 35.51
CA ASN A 88 -5.85 16.79 35.45
C ASN A 88 -5.02 16.87 36.76
N PRO A 89 -3.76 17.34 36.71
CA PRO A 89 -2.96 17.53 37.92
C PRO A 89 -3.66 18.42 38.93
N GLY A 90 -3.58 18.06 40.22
CA GLY A 90 -4.24 18.77 41.31
C GLY A 90 -5.73 18.44 41.48
N ALA A 91 -6.35 17.71 40.53
CA ALA A 91 -7.67 17.14 40.73
C ALA A 91 -7.69 16.20 41.94
N ARG A 92 -8.83 16.10 42.61
CA ARG A 92 -8.99 15.25 43.79
C ARG A 92 -9.67 13.95 43.39
N VAL A 93 -9.02 12.83 43.70
CA VAL A 93 -9.51 11.49 43.37
C VAL A 93 -9.49 10.61 44.61
N LYS A 94 -10.34 9.59 44.63
CA LYS A 94 -10.28 8.55 45.67
C LYS A 94 -9.00 7.72 45.48
N GLY A 95 -8.44 7.21 46.57
CA GLY A 95 -7.33 6.26 46.52
C GLY A 95 -7.66 5.05 45.65
N GLY A 96 -6.65 4.52 44.94
CA GLY A 96 -6.83 3.42 43.98
C GLY A 96 -7.54 3.80 42.67
N ARG A 97 -7.78 5.10 42.41
CA ARG A 97 -8.29 5.54 41.10
C ARG A 97 -7.19 5.41 40.05
N ALA A 98 -7.48 4.71 38.95
CA ALA A 98 -6.62 4.67 37.78
C ALA A 98 -6.51 6.05 37.09
N ILE A 99 -5.29 6.55 36.99
CA ILE A 99 -4.91 7.77 36.28
C ILE A 99 -4.43 7.40 34.88
N LEU A 100 -5.09 7.95 33.85
CA LEU A 100 -4.70 7.74 32.46
C LEU A 100 -3.54 8.67 32.10
N LEU A 101 -2.41 8.08 31.73
CA LEU A 101 -1.23 8.76 31.21
C LEU A 101 -1.16 8.56 29.70
N LYS A 102 -1.19 9.65 28.94
CA LYS A 102 -0.89 9.62 27.51
C LYS A 102 0.55 10.04 27.29
N VAL A 103 1.34 9.11 26.76
CA VAL A 103 2.77 9.30 26.56
C VAL A 103 3.11 9.46 25.09
N ASN A 104 4.19 10.20 24.81
CA ASN A 104 4.74 10.23 23.46
C ASN A 104 5.31 8.84 23.13
N PRO A 105 4.83 8.15 22.08
CA PRO A 105 5.44 6.89 21.66
C PRO A 105 6.88 7.09 21.19
N ARG A 106 7.61 5.99 21.01
CA ARG A 106 9.00 6.03 20.55
C ARG A 106 9.12 6.52 19.10
N THR A 107 8.19 6.12 18.24
CA THR A 107 8.18 6.44 16.82
C THR A 107 6.75 6.65 16.31
N TRP A 108 6.63 7.03 15.04
CA TRP A 108 5.35 7.02 14.34
C TRP A 108 4.67 5.66 14.38
N ALA A 109 3.33 5.68 14.33
CA ALA A 109 2.52 4.47 14.25
C ALA A 109 2.98 3.59 13.07
N PRO A 110 3.08 2.27 13.26
CA PRO A 110 3.53 1.37 12.21
C PRO A 110 2.47 1.25 11.10
N VAL A 111 2.94 1.17 9.87
CA VAL A 111 2.14 0.89 8.67
C VAL A 111 2.63 -0.40 8.02
N GLN A 112 1.74 -1.09 7.31
CA GLN A 112 2.08 -2.29 6.58
C GLN A 112 2.75 -1.92 5.24
N VAL A 113 3.84 -2.60 4.93
CA VAL A 113 4.53 -2.46 3.66
C VAL A 113 3.71 -3.16 2.57
N PRO A 114 3.25 -2.46 1.52
CA PRO A 114 2.51 -3.07 0.42
C PRO A 114 3.41 -4.03 -0.39
N ASP A 115 2.78 -4.97 -1.08
CA ASP A 115 3.48 -5.83 -2.02
C ASP A 115 3.70 -5.11 -3.36
N VAL A 116 4.96 -4.72 -3.58
CA VAL A 116 5.42 -4.02 -4.78
C VAL A 116 6.43 -4.85 -5.57
N LEU A 117 6.65 -6.11 -5.21
CA LEU A 117 7.60 -6.98 -5.89
C LEU A 117 7.10 -7.34 -7.31
N ASP A 118 8.02 -7.42 -8.26
CA ASP A 118 7.75 -7.65 -9.68
C ASP A 118 6.74 -6.65 -10.26
N ARG A 119 6.63 -5.45 -9.65
CA ARG A 119 5.83 -4.34 -10.17
C ARG A 119 6.74 -3.29 -10.76
N TYR A 120 6.20 -2.56 -11.75
CA TYR A 120 6.86 -1.40 -12.32
C TYR A 120 7.16 -0.35 -11.23
N LYS A 121 8.38 0.18 -11.23
CA LYS A 121 8.88 1.13 -10.21
C LYS A 121 7.95 2.31 -9.95
N GLY A 122 7.34 2.89 -10.99
CA GLY A 122 6.41 4.00 -10.85
C GLY A 122 5.07 3.63 -10.20
N LEU A 123 4.67 2.36 -10.23
CA LEU A 123 3.54 1.86 -9.45
C LEU A 123 3.95 1.64 -7.99
N ALA A 124 5.12 1.03 -7.78
CA ALA A 124 5.68 0.78 -6.46
C ALA A 124 5.83 2.07 -5.64
N PHE A 125 6.36 3.14 -6.25
CA PHE A 125 6.52 4.44 -5.59
C PHE A 125 5.18 4.98 -5.08
N ARG A 126 4.15 4.97 -5.92
CA ARG A 126 2.80 5.43 -5.55
C ARG A 126 2.17 4.60 -4.44
N GLN A 127 2.35 3.29 -4.47
CA GLN A 127 1.81 2.40 -3.43
C GLN A 127 2.51 2.61 -2.09
N LEU A 128 3.83 2.81 -2.07
CA LEU A 128 4.58 3.12 -0.86
C LEU A 128 4.19 4.50 -0.29
N GLU A 129 4.07 5.52 -1.14
CA GLU A 129 3.63 6.85 -0.72
C GLU A 129 2.20 6.85 -0.17
N ALA A 130 1.30 6.06 -0.77
CA ALA A 130 -0.10 5.95 -0.33
C ALA A 130 -0.24 5.46 1.12
N VAL A 131 0.66 4.57 1.57
CA VAL A 131 0.69 4.11 2.96
C VAL A 131 1.56 5.00 3.87
N GLY A 132 2.11 6.09 3.32
CA GLY A 132 2.93 7.06 4.05
C GLY A 132 4.37 6.63 4.25
N LEU A 133 4.90 5.73 3.41
CA LEU A 133 6.31 5.37 3.35
C LEU A 133 7.02 6.24 2.32
N LYS A 134 8.33 6.44 2.48
CA LYS A 134 9.15 7.23 1.55
C LYS A 134 10.05 6.31 0.75
N VAL A 135 10.18 6.59 -0.54
CA VAL A 135 11.18 5.92 -1.38
C VAL A 135 12.52 6.60 -1.13
N GLY A 136 13.53 5.80 -0.80
CA GLY A 136 14.92 6.22 -0.65
C GLY A 136 15.69 6.06 -1.94
N ASP A 137 16.79 5.34 -1.87
CA ASP A 137 17.65 5.09 -3.02
C ASP A 137 17.08 4.02 -3.95
N THR A 138 17.42 4.15 -5.24
CA THR A 138 17.09 3.15 -6.25
C THR A 138 18.34 2.51 -6.81
N ILE A 139 18.57 1.26 -6.42
CA ILE A 139 19.74 0.47 -6.79
C ILE A 139 19.36 -0.36 -8.01
N TYR A 140 20.18 -0.33 -9.05
CA TYR A 140 19.91 -1.05 -10.29
C TYR A 140 20.74 -2.33 -10.38
N GLU A 141 20.09 -3.43 -10.73
CA GLU A 141 20.75 -4.73 -10.90
C GLU A 141 20.37 -5.42 -12.21
N PRO A 142 21.29 -6.25 -12.76
CA PRO A 142 20.98 -7.08 -13.92
C PRO A 142 19.78 -8.00 -13.66
N ASN A 143 18.70 -7.80 -14.41
CA ASN A 143 17.51 -8.64 -14.37
C ASN A 143 16.77 -8.53 -15.71
N ILE A 144 16.11 -9.60 -16.12
CA ILE A 144 15.29 -9.63 -17.34
C ILE A 144 14.11 -8.64 -17.29
N GLN A 145 13.58 -8.36 -16.09
CA GLN A 145 12.44 -7.47 -15.90
C GLN A 145 12.90 -6.01 -15.76
N ARG A 146 12.85 -5.26 -16.87
CA ARG A 146 13.21 -3.85 -16.89
C ARG A 146 12.26 -3.02 -16.01
N ASP A 147 12.84 -2.14 -15.20
CA ASP A 147 12.13 -1.20 -14.32
C ASP A 147 11.20 -1.87 -13.29
N ALA A 148 11.32 -3.19 -13.09
CA ALA A 148 10.59 -3.91 -12.06
C ALA A 148 11.34 -3.90 -10.73
N VAL A 149 10.61 -3.81 -9.62
CA VAL A 149 11.18 -3.92 -8.28
C VAL A 149 11.47 -5.38 -7.96
N ILE A 150 12.75 -5.70 -7.81
CA ILE A 150 13.25 -7.05 -7.48
C ILE A 150 13.16 -7.30 -5.98
N ARG A 151 13.54 -6.30 -5.18
CA ARG A 151 13.52 -6.37 -3.71
C ARG A 151 13.42 -4.99 -3.08
N MET A 152 12.95 -4.99 -1.84
CA MET A 152 12.90 -3.81 -0.97
C MET A 152 13.93 -3.97 0.13
N GLN A 153 14.55 -2.86 0.52
CA GLN A 153 15.51 -2.81 1.62
C GLN A 153 15.21 -1.62 2.53
N MET A 154 15.53 -1.77 3.81
CA MET A 154 15.46 -0.69 4.79
C MET A 154 16.71 -0.78 5.68
N ASN A 155 17.50 0.29 5.72
CA ASN A 155 18.78 0.32 6.45
C ASN A 155 19.70 -0.87 6.09
N GLY A 156 19.80 -1.20 4.79
CA GLY A 156 20.59 -2.32 4.27
C GLY A 156 20.00 -3.71 4.46
N SER A 157 18.95 -3.87 5.28
CA SER A 157 18.29 -5.16 5.52
C SER A 157 17.15 -5.43 4.54
N MET A 158 16.98 -6.69 4.13
CA MET A 158 15.88 -7.07 3.23
C MET A 158 14.53 -6.88 3.91
N LEU A 159 13.61 -6.20 3.23
CA LEU A 159 12.26 -5.92 3.68
C LEU A 159 11.26 -6.75 2.88
N LYS A 160 10.40 -7.50 3.59
CA LYS A 160 9.34 -8.32 2.97
C LYS A 160 8.02 -7.55 2.94
N PRO A 161 7.18 -7.78 1.91
CA PRO A 161 5.79 -7.32 1.93
C PRO A 161 5.05 -7.75 3.20
N GLY A 162 4.13 -6.92 3.68
CA GLY A 162 3.36 -7.15 4.91
C GLY A 162 4.11 -6.85 6.21
N ALA A 163 5.42 -6.57 6.15
CA ALA A 163 6.17 -6.11 7.32
C ALA A 163 5.58 -4.81 7.88
N LYS A 164 5.61 -4.64 9.21
CA LYS A 164 5.18 -3.41 9.88
C LYS A 164 6.40 -2.54 10.13
N VAL A 165 6.40 -1.33 9.55
CA VAL A 165 7.48 -0.35 9.73
C VAL A 165 6.89 1.00 10.16
N PRO A 166 7.63 1.84 10.91
CA PRO A 166 7.13 3.16 11.28
C PRO A 166 6.70 3.96 10.04
N ARG A 167 5.60 4.70 10.13
CA ARG A 167 5.23 5.64 9.06
C ARG A 167 6.37 6.62 8.80
N PHE A 168 6.52 7.04 7.54
CA PHE A 168 7.60 7.88 7.03
C PHE A 168 8.99 7.26 7.04
N SER A 169 9.09 5.94 7.28
CA SER A 169 10.33 5.20 7.04
C SER A 169 10.71 5.28 5.56
N VAL A 170 12.02 5.30 5.33
CA VAL A 170 12.62 5.32 3.99
C VAL A 170 12.91 3.88 3.58
N ILE A 171 12.46 3.51 2.38
CA ILE A 171 12.64 2.18 1.80
C ILE A 171 13.42 2.34 0.49
N ASP A 172 14.56 1.65 0.43
CA ASP A 172 15.38 1.56 -0.77
C ASP A 172 14.84 0.44 -1.66
N LEU A 173 14.80 0.69 -2.96
CA LEU A 173 14.30 -0.29 -3.94
C LEU A 173 15.43 -0.76 -4.83
N VAL A 174 15.49 -2.07 -5.03
CA VAL A 174 16.35 -2.66 -6.05
C VAL A 174 15.53 -2.94 -7.28
N ILE A 175 15.96 -2.39 -8.40
CA ILE A 175 15.23 -2.35 -9.65
C ILE A 175 16.02 -3.09 -10.73
N GLY A 176 15.32 -3.87 -11.56
CA GLY A 176 15.90 -4.50 -12.72
C GLY A 176 16.27 -3.53 -13.83
N THR A 177 17.50 -3.61 -14.34
CA THR A 177 17.94 -2.81 -15.49
C THR A 177 17.30 -3.26 -16.81
N GLY A 178 16.76 -4.48 -16.86
CA GLY A 178 16.43 -5.13 -18.12
C GLY A 178 17.69 -5.67 -18.82
N PRO A 179 17.51 -6.37 -19.95
CA PRO A 179 18.60 -6.75 -20.84
C PRO A 179 19.37 -5.52 -21.33
N LYS A 180 20.69 -5.64 -21.51
CA LYS A 180 21.49 -4.58 -22.11
C LYS A 180 20.98 -4.29 -23.52
N ARG A 181 20.79 -3.01 -23.82
CA ARG A 181 20.43 -2.56 -25.15
C ARG A 181 21.66 -2.11 -25.91
N ASN A 182 21.54 -2.12 -27.22
CA ASN A 182 22.55 -1.62 -28.14
C ASN A 182 23.92 -2.32 -28.04
N VAL A 183 23.90 -3.64 -27.87
CA VAL A 183 25.11 -4.47 -27.94
C VAL A 183 25.48 -4.66 -29.42
N THR A 184 26.76 -4.49 -29.75
CA THR A 184 27.27 -4.69 -31.11
C THR A 184 27.39 -6.18 -31.41
N VAL A 185 26.82 -6.62 -32.53
CA VAL A 185 26.89 -7.98 -33.02
C VAL A 185 28.32 -8.27 -33.51
N PRO A 186 29.01 -9.30 -33.00
CA PRO A 186 30.36 -9.65 -33.45
C PRO A 186 30.34 -10.14 -34.90
N ASN A 187 31.45 -9.96 -35.60
CA ASN A 187 31.67 -10.60 -36.90
C ASN A 187 32.21 -12.02 -36.68
N LEU A 188 31.44 -13.01 -37.14
CA LEU A 188 31.65 -14.44 -36.99
C LEU A 188 31.98 -15.11 -38.33
N VAL A 189 31.89 -14.37 -39.44
CA VAL A 189 32.22 -14.88 -40.77
C VAL A 189 33.71 -15.22 -40.84
N GLY A 190 34.02 -16.43 -41.30
CA GLY A 190 35.38 -16.96 -41.39
C GLY A 190 35.85 -17.74 -40.16
N LEU A 191 35.06 -17.77 -39.08
CA LEU A 191 35.33 -18.58 -37.90
C LEU A 191 34.66 -19.96 -38.01
N THR A 192 35.10 -20.90 -37.18
CA THR A 192 34.41 -22.18 -37.03
C THR A 192 33.11 -22.01 -36.24
N VAL A 193 32.13 -22.91 -36.45
CA VAL A 193 30.88 -22.90 -35.67
C VAL A 193 31.16 -23.00 -34.17
N GLN A 194 32.12 -23.81 -33.75
CA GLN A 194 32.51 -23.93 -32.34
C GLN A 194 33.01 -22.60 -31.74
N GLU A 195 33.94 -21.92 -32.43
CA GLU A 195 34.47 -20.62 -31.99
C GLU A 195 33.38 -19.54 -31.97
N ALA A 196 32.52 -19.52 -32.99
CA ALA A 196 31.45 -18.55 -33.07
C ALA A 196 30.43 -18.71 -31.95
N LYS A 197 30.02 -19.94 -31.61
CA LYS A 197 29.16 -20.20 -30.46
C LYS A 197 29.75 -19.61 -29.17
N ALA A 198 31.05 -19.82 -28.94
CA ALA A 198 31.73 -19.24 -27.78
C ALA A 198 31.73 -17.71 -27.79
N ILE A 199 31.97 -17.08 -28.95
CA ILE A 199 31.95 -15.62 -29.09
C ILE A 199 30.54 -15.06 -28.89
N ILE A 200 29.50 -15.70 -29.43
CA ILE A 200 28.10 -15.29 -29.26
C ILE A 200 27.73 -15.24 -27.77
N THR A 201 27.96 -16.34 -27.03
CA THR A 201 27.63 -16.41 -25.60
C THR A 201 28.42 -15.40 -24.78
N ASN A 202 29.71 -15.21 -25.09
CA ASN A 202 30.55 -14.21 -24.42
C ASN A 202 30.11 -12.76 -24.67
N ASN A 203 29.42 -12.50 -25.79
CA ASN A 203 28.91 -11.19 -26.15
C ASN A 203 27.43 -10.98 -25.80
N LEU A 204 26.88 -11.79 -24.86
CA LEU A 204 25.51 -11.65 -24.35
C LEU A 204 24.42 -11.87 -25.42
N PHE A 205 24.72 -12.64 -26.46
CA PHE A 205 23.76 -13.08 -27.48
C PHE A 205 23.48 -14.58 -27.34
N GLU A 206 22.41 -15.02 -27.99
CA GLU A 206 22.04 -16.44 -28.06
C GLU A 206 22.33 -17.00 -29.46
N VAL A 207 22.60 -18.30 -29.54
CA VAL A 207 22.79 -18.99 -30.82
C VAL A 207 21.40 -19.28 -31.40
N GLY A 208 21.17 -18.81 -32.63
CA GLY A 208 19.93 -19.05 -33.36
C GLY A 208 19.97 -20.33 -34.20
N LEU A 209 19.48 -20.24 -35.42
CA LEU A 209 19.58 -21.29 -36.43
C LEU A 209 21.05 -21.47 -36.86
N VAL A 210 21.50 -22.72 -36.95
CA VAL A 210 22.78 -23.06 -37.60
C VAL A 210 22.47 -23.96 -38.78
N GLU A 211 22.63 -23.42 -40.00
CA GLU A 211 22.37 -24.14 -41.25
C GLU A 211 23.68 -24.56 -41.91
N HIS A 212 23.84 -25.86 -42.12
CA HIS A 212 25.00 -26.44 -42.81
C HIS A 212 24.66 -26.72 -44.28
N GLU A 213 25.54 -26.38 -45.22
CA GLU A 213 25.31 -26.59 -46.66
C GLU A 213 25.04 -28.06 -47.02
N ASP A 214 25.74 -28.99 -46.34
CA ASP A 214 25.61 -30.43 -46.56
C ASP A 214 24.50 -31.08 -45.69
N GLY A 215 23.78 -30.28 -44.90
CA GLY A 215 22.78 -30.75 -43.95
C GLY A 215 23.38 -31.51 -42.75
N GLY A 216 24.70 -31.46 -42.57
CA GLY A 216 25.40 -32.02 -41.42
C GLY A 216 25.23 -31.17 -40.15
N GLN A 217 26.06 -31.46 -39.15
CA GLN A 217 26.19 -30.68 -37.91
C GLN A 217 27.66 -30.56 -37.48
N ASP A 218 28.56 -30.48 -38.46
CA ASP A 218 30.00 -30.46 -38.21
C ASP A 218 30.40 -29.12 -37.58
N GLU A 219 30.77 -29.11 -36.30
CA GLU A 219 31.13 -27.87 -35.59
C GLU A 219 32.45 -27.24 -36.09
N SER A 220 33.21 -27.99 -36.88
CA SER A 220 34.42 -27.53 -37.57
C SER A 220 34.14 -26.75 -38.85
N ASP A 221 32.89 -26.70 -39.33
CA ASP A 221 32.55 -25.96 -40.53
C ASP A 221 32.78 -24.46 -40.36
N ILE A 222 33.13 -23.81 -41.45
CA ILE A 222 33.44 -22.38 -41.47
C ILE A 222 32.17 -21.60 -41.77
N ILE A 223 31.89 -20.59 -40.95
CA ILE A 223 30.76 -19.70 -41.16
C ILE A 223 31.02 -18.81 -42.35
N TYR A 224 30.15 -18.87 -43.35
CA TYR A 224 30.23 -18.01 -44.53
C TYR A 224 29.17 -16.91 -44.52
N TYR A 225 28.15 -17.02 -43.67
CA TYR A 225 27.10 -16.01 -43.53
C TYR A 225 26.57 -15.97 -42.10
N GLN A 226 26.16 -14.79 -41.65
CA GLN A 226 25.47 -14.60 -40.38
C GLN A 226 24.33 -13.60 -40.54
N ASP A 227 23.29 -13.75 -39.73
CA ASP A 227 22.26 -12.72 -39.55
C ASP A 227 21.90 -12.58 -38.06
N PRO A 228 21.90 -11.37 -37.48
CA PRO A 228 22.24 -10.07 -38.06
C PRO A 228 23.72 -9.93 -38.51
N GLU A 229 24.00 -8.97 -39.38
CA GLU A 229 25.38 -8.67 -39.82
C GLU A 229 26.29 -8.25 -38.67
N GLY A 230 27.58 -8.56 -38.81
CA GLY A 230 28.61 -8.05 -37.91
C GLY A 230 28.61 -6.52 -37.90
N GLY A 231 28.66 -5.93 -36.70
CA GLY A 231 28.54 -4.49 -36.50
C GLY A 231 27.11 -3.98 -36.34
N ALA A 232 26.08 -4.81 -36.61
CA ALA A 232 24.70 -4.47 -36.28
C ALA A 232 24.53 -4.26 -34.78
N VAL A 233 23.51 -3.51 -34.40
CA VAL A 233 23.20 -3.20 -33.01
C VAL A 233 21.93 -3.95 -32.61
N ARG A 234 21.99 -4.72 -31.52
CA ARG A 234 20.89 -5.55 -31.02
C ARG A 234 20.81 -5.53 -29.49
N ASP A 235 19.68 -5.96 -28.97
CA ASP A 235 19.50 -6.14 -27.53
C ASP A 235 20.12 -7.48 -27.08
N GLN A 236 20.55 -7.53 -25.82
CA GLN A 236 21.05 -8.75 -25.18
C GLN A 236 20.01 -9.87 -25.26
N GLY A 237 20.51 -11.10 -25.49
CA GLY A 237 19.70 -12.31 -25.60
C GLY A 237 19.06 -12.51 -26.98
N MET A 238 19.27 -11.58 -27.92
CA MET A 238 18.87 -11.79 -29.31
C MET A 238 19.68 -12.92 -29.95
N GLN A 239 19.03 -13.66 -30.83
CA GLN A 239 19.63 -14.77 -31.55
C GLN A 239 20.45 -14.27 -32.74
N ILE A 240 21.55 -14.97 -33.02
CA ILE A 240 22.35 -14.82 -34.23
C ILE A 240 22.28 -16.15 -35.00
N ASP A 241 21.74 -16.09 -36.20
CA ASP A 241 21.65 -17.19 -37.15
C ASP A 241 22.95 -17.29 -37.96
N LEU A 242 23.40 -18.53 -38.19
CA LEU A 242 24.68 -18.86 -38.79
C LEU A 242 24.48 -19.82 -39.97
N TRP A 243 25.23 -19.59 -41.05
CA TRP A 243 25.34 -20.54 -42.14
C TRP A 243 26.78 -20.99 -42.30
N ALA A 244 26.99 -22.30 -42.29
CA ALA A 244 28.30 -22.95 -42.25
C ALA A 244 28.50 -23.90 -43.44
N SER A 245 29.76 -24.02 -43.89
CA SER A 245 30.16 -24.95 -44.94
C SER A 245 31.62 -25.36 -44.75
N LYS A 246 31.99 -26.51 -45.33
CA LYS A 246 33.37 -26.97 -45.47
C LYS A 246 34.19 -26.08 -46.41
N LYS A 247 33.53 -25.29 -47.26
CA LYS A 247 34.14 -24.37 -48.22
C LYS A 247 34.47 -23.04 -47.56
N THR A 248 35.45 -22.33 -48.12
CA THR A 248 35.80 -20.99 -47.61
C THR A 248 34.73 -19.96 -47.98
N PRO A 249 34.58 -18.87 -47.22
CA PRO A 249 33.62 -17.80 -47.56
C PRO A 249 33.82 -17.22 -48.97
N GLY A 250 35.05 -17.22 -49.49
CA GLY A 250 35.36 -16.82 -50.87
C GLY A 250 34.77 -17.75 -51.93
N GLN A 251 34.63 -19.04 -51.65
CA GLN A 251 33.99 -20.01 -52.54
C GLN A 251 32.46 -19.95 -52.46
N MET A 252 31.92 -19.35 -51.40
CA MET A 252 30.47 -19.25 -51.14
C MET A 252 29.84 -17.93 -51.61
N GLN A 253 30.57 -17.12 -52.40
CA GLN A 253 30.12 -15.79 -52.86
C GLN A 253 28.74 -15.78 -53.52
N GLY A 254 28.44 -16.76 -54.38
CA GLY A 254 27.12 -16.86 -55.01
C GLY A 254 25.99 -17.10 -53.98
N LYS A 255 26.25 -17.92 -52.96
CA LYS A 255 25.29 -18.18 -51.88
C LYS A 255 25.15 -16.96 -50.96
N ILE A 256 26.25 -16.28 -50.66
CA ILE A 256 26.26 -15.02 -49.89
C ILE A 256 25.41 -13.96 -50.60
N GLN A 257 25.50 -13.82 -51.92
CA GLN A 257 24.67 -12.89 -52.70
C GLN A 257 23.18 -13.26 -52.67
N GLN A 258 22.87 -14.57 -52.75
CA GLN A 258 21.51 -15.06 -52.60
C GLN A 258 20.93 -14.74 -51.21
N LEU A 259 21.69 -15.04 -50.15
CA LEU A 259 21.30 -14.76 -48.77
C LEU A 259 21.19 -13.26 -48.51
N ASN A 260 22.11 -12.43 -49.02
CA ASN A 260 22.00 -10.98 -48.94
C ASN A 260 20.72 -10.47 -49.60
N SER A 261 20.34 -11.03 -50.75
CA SER A 261 19.10 -10.65 -51.42
C SER A 261 17.83 -11.04 -50.64
N MET A 262 17.95 -12.01 -49.72
CA MET A 262 16.85 -12.54 -48.90
C MET A 262 16.77 -11.88 -47.52
N TYR A 263 17.89 -11.72 -46.82
CA TYR A 263 17.96 -11.30 -45.42
C TYR A 263 18.38 -9.84 -45.23
N ARG A 264 19.06 -9.21 -46.21
CA ARG A 264 19.40 -7.78 -46.13
C ARG A 264 18.29 -6.94 -46.76
N MET A 265 17.92 -5.86 -46.09
CA MET A 265 17.06 -4.83 -46.68
C MET A 265 17.72 -4.30 -47.96
N ARG A 266 16.99 -4.31 -49.08
CA ARG A 266 17.41 -3.61 -50.28
C ARG A 266 17.21 -2.11 -50.05
N ILE A 267 18.30 -1.39 -49.87
CA ILE A 267 18.25 0.07 -49.91
C ILE A 267 18.07 0.43 -51.39
N ASP A 268 16.86 0.84 -51.75
CA ASP A 268 16.57 1.28 -53.11
C ASP A 268 17.19 2.67 -53.34
N THR A 269 18.45 2.69 -53.77
CA THR A 269 19.16 3.90 -54.18
C THR A 269 18.70 4.46 -55.53
N SER A 270 17.72 3.85 -56.19
CA SER A 270 17.13 4.39 -57.43
C SER A 270 16.09 5.49 -57.18
N LEU A 271 15.64 5.64 -55.93
CA LEU A 271 14.83 6.77 -55.52
C LEU A 271 15.70 8.04 -55.53
N PRO A 272 15.30 9.11 -56.24
CA PRO A 272 16.03 10.38 -56.18
C PRO A 272 16.08 10.83 -54.72
N PRO A 273 17.20 11.45 -54.27
CA PRO A 273 17.29 11.95 -52.90
C PRO A 273 16.08 12.84 -52.63
N ILE A 274 15.38 12.58 -51.51
CA ILE A 274 14.23 13.38 -51.09
C ILE A 274 14.72 14.83 -50.98
N ARG A 275 14.39 15.65 -51.97
CA ARG A 275 14.62 17.09 -51.94
C ARG A 275 13.53 17.66 -51.07
N TYR A 276 13.90 18.09 -49.87
CA TYR A 276 13.03 18.93 -49.05
C TYR A 276 12.94 20.28 -49.76
N GLU A 277 11.88 20.49 -50.52
CA GLU A 277 11.52 21.82 -50.98
C GLU A 277 10.87 22.49 -49.77
N GLU A 278 11.53 23.49 -49.19
CA GLU A 278 10.94 24.29 -48.12
C GLU A 278 9.64 24.89 -48.66
N VAL A 279 8.51 24.36 -48.21
CA VAL A 279 7.21 24.95 -48.48
C VAL A 279 7.25 26.39 -47.96
N PRO A 280 6.85 27.40 -48.74
CA PRO A 280 6.80 28.76 -48.27
C PRO A 280 5.96 28.78 -47.00
N VAL A 281 6.47 29.46 -45.97
CA VAL A 281 5.75 29.71 -44.72
C VAL A 281 4.38 30.28 -45.12
N TYR A 282 3.31 29.53 -44.85
CA TYR A 282 1.97 30.08 -44.93
C TYR A 282 1.93 31.21 -43.89
N ASN A 283 1.98 32.46 -44.35
CA ASN A 283 1.46 33.55 -43.54
C ASN A 283 -0.02 33.24 -43.37
N ASP A 284 -0.41 32.88 -42.15
CA ASP A 284 -1.82 32.68 -41.82
C ASP A 284 -2.63 33.85 -42.39
N PRO A 285 -3.70 33.59 -43.17
CA PRO A 285 -4.63 34.64 -43.54
C PRO A 285 -5.10 35.31 -42.26
N THR A 286 -5.10 36.64 -42.22
CA THR A 286 -5.65 37.42 -41.11
C THR A 286 -6.98 36.82 -40.67
N PRO A 287 -7.20 36.58 -39.36
CA PRO A 287 -8.43 35.99 -38.87
C PRO A 287 -9.65 36.69 -39.46
N ILE A 288 -10.48 35.94 -40.18
CA ILE A 288 -11.80 36.39 -40.58
C ILE A 288 -12.54 36.67 -39.27
N PRO A 289 -13.08 37.88 -39.04
CA PRO A 289 -13.85 38.15 -37.83
C PRO A 289 -14.99 37.15 -37.73
N ASP A 290 -15.14 36.52 -36.56
CA ASP A 290 -16.24 35.60 -36.31
C ASP A 290 -17.58 36.27 -36.66
N PRO A 291 -18.47 35.62 -37.44
CA PRO A 291 -19.79 36.16 -37.69
C PRO A 291 -20.53 36.27 -36.36
N GLU A 292 -21.13 37.44 -36.10
CA GLU A 292 -21.91 37.70 -34.89
C GLU A 292 -22.95 36.59 -34.64
N PRO A 293 -23.15 36.17 -33.38
CA PRO A 293 -24.05 35.07 -33.07
C PRO A 293 -25.49 35.41 -33.47
N VAL A 294 -26.02 34.65 -34.43
CA VAL A 294 -27.42 34.68 -34.82
C VAL A 294 -28.28 34.29 -33.62
N LYS A 295 -29.07 35.24 -33.11
CA LYS A 295 -30.10 34.97 -32.09
C LYS A 295 -31.18 34.05 -32.68
N THR A 296 -31.14 32.76 -32.38
CA THR A 296 -32.25 31.85 -32.67
C THR A 296 -33.45 32.14 -31.76
N GLN A 297 -34.57 32.52 -32.38
CA GLN A 297 -35.88 32.63 -31.74
C GLN A 297 -36.44 31.23 -31.39
N PRO A 298 -37.26 31.10 -30.33
CA PRO A 298 -37.80 29.81 -29.90
C PRO A 298 -38.73 29.17 -30.94
N ARG A 299 -38.50 27.89 -31.24
CA ARG A 299 -39.30 27.06 -32.14
C ARG A 299 -40.66 26.77 -31.51
N GLN A 300 -41.74 27.18 -32.18
CA GLN A 300 -43.12 26.83 -31.83
C GLN A 300 -43.37 25.33 -32.04
N GLU A 301 -44.00 24.69 -31.04
CA GLU A 301 -44.49 23.33 -31.11
C GLU A 301 -45.74 23.23 -32.00
N ALA A 302 -45.76 22.25 -32.90
CA ALA A 302 -46.94 21.84 -33.64
C ALA A 302 -47.33 20.39 -33.25
N PRO A 303 -48.63 20.04 -33.28
CA PRO A 303 -49.21 18.98 -32.46
C PRO A 303 -49.05 17.58 -33.07
N LYS A 304 -48.77 16.57 -32.25
CA LYS A 304 -48.86 15.16 -32.68
C LYS A 304 -50.26 14.60 -32.46
N GLN A 305 -50.89 14.18 -33.55
CA GLN A 305 -52.10 13.36 -33.60
C GLN A 305 -51.85 11.97 -33.00
N ALA A 306 -52.92 11.44 -32.39
CA ALA A 306 -53.01 10.14 -31.76
C ALA A 306 -53.13 9.00 -32.77
N GLU A 307 -52.50 7.86 -32.48
CA GLU A 307 -52.81 6.58 -33.11
C GLU A 307 -52.76 5.44 -32.07
N GLN A 308 -53.68 4.48 -32.23
CA GLN A 308 -54.28 3.60 -31.22
C GLN A 308 -53.40 2.43 -30.71
N PRO A 309 -53.72 1.82 -29.55
CA PRO A 309 -52.92 0.77 -28.91
C PRO A 309 -53.27 -0.65 -29.39
N LYS A 310 -52.25 -1.51 -29.52
CA LYS A 310 -52.36 -2.98 -29.65
C LYS A 310 -51.92 -3.70 -28.36
N PRO A 311 -52.42 -4.91 -28.07
CA PRO A 311 -52.55 -5.46 -26.72
C PRO A 311 -51.32 -6.22 -26.20
N LYS A 312 -51.26 -6.31 -24.87
CA LYS A 312 -50.19 -6.94 -24.06
C LYS A 312 -50.55 -8.41 -23.74
N PRO A 313 -49.62 -9.37 -23.89
CA PRO A 313 -49.77 -10.69 -23.27
C PRO A 313 -49.25 -10.71 -21.83
N THR A 314 -49.91 -11.56 -21.06
CA THR A 314 -49.81 -11.87 -19.62
C THR A 314 -48.49 -12.51 -19.20
N ALA A 315 -48.03 -12.16 -17.99
CA ALA A 315 -46.99 -12.89 -17.24
C ALA A 315 -47.57 -13.36 -15.89
N PRO A 316 -47.08 -14.48 -15.31
CA PRO A 316 -47.79 -15.25 -14.30
C PRO A 316 -47.54 -14.80 -12.85
N LYS A 317 -48.53 -15.17 -12.02
CA LYS A 317 -48.72 -14.96 -10.59
C LYS A 317 -47.68 -15.68 -9.71
N PRO A 318 -47.18 -15.11 -8.60
CA PRO A 318 -46.47 -15.87 -7.58
C PRO A 318 -47.44 -16.44 -6.53
N ALA A 319 -47.17 -17.68 -6.11
CA ALA A 319 -47.85 -18.36 -5.02
C ALA A 319 -47.12 -18.12 -3.69
N ASN A 320 -47.91 -17.88 -2.64
CA ASN A 320 -47.50 -17.79 -1.24
C ASN A 320 -47.02 -19.14 -0.70
N THR A 321 -46.00 -19.12 0.16
CA THR A 321 -45.98 -19.99 1.36
C THR A 321 -45.15 -19.33 2.47
N ASN A 322 -45.76 -19.21 3.64
CA ASN A 322 -45.14 -18.93 4.94
C ASN A 322 -44.07 -20.03 5.23
N THR A 323 -43.10 -19.90 6.15
CA THR A 323 -43.28 -19.75 7.59
C THR A 323 -41.90 -19.76 8.28
N THR A 324 -41.84 -19.13 9.46
CA THR A 324 -41.02 -19.48 10.65
C THR A 324 -39.57 -18.98 10.79
N THR A 325 -39.47 -17.85 11.50
CA THR A 325 -38.66 -17.62 12.71
C THR A 325 -37.79 -18.77 13.24
N THR A 326 -36.48 -18.52 13.39
CA THR A 326 -35.69 -19.07 14.51
C THR A 326 -34.56 -18.11 14.90
N LYS A 327 -34.67 -17.64 16.14
CA LYS A 327 -33.66 -16.95 16.95
C LYS A 327 -32.72 -18.01 17.56
N PRO A 328 -31.40 -17.79 17.62
CA PRO A 328 -30.58 -18.45 18.62
C PRO A 328 -30.36 -17.52 19.82
N ALA A 329 -30.48 -18.14 20.99
CA ALA A 329 -30.40 -17.56 22.31
C ALA A 329 -28.96 -17.30 22.78
N ASP A 330 -28.89 -16.45 23.80
CA ASP A 330 -27.78 -16.21 24.72
C ASP A 330 -27.02 -17.48 25.13
N GLN A 331 -25.69 -17.34 25.20
CA GLN A 331 -24.88 -18.05 26.19
C GLN A 331 -23.86 -17.11 26.83
N PRO A 332 -23.50 -17.35 28.11
CA PRO A 332 -22.99 -16.35 29.01
C PRO A 332 -21.47 -16.17 28.95
N LYS A 333 -21.08 -14.94 29.24
CA LYS A 333 -19.73 -14.41 29.47
C LYS A 333 -19.03 -15.15 30.64
N PRO A 334 -17.79 -15.65 30.48
CA PRO A 334 -16.98 -16.06 31.63
C PRO A 334 -16.49 -14.86 32.43
N ALA A 335 -16.34 -15.08 33.73
CA ALA A 335 -16.02 -14.13 34.78
C ALA A 335 -14.79 -13.24 34.51
N GLU A 336 -14.94 -11.98 34.94
CA GLU A 336 -13.88 -10.97 35.05
C GLU A 336 -12.83 -11.43 36.07
N LYS A 337 -11.62 -11.73 35.61
CA LYS A 337 -10.41 -11.70 36.46
C LYS A 337 -9.96 -10.24 36.61
N PRO A 338 -9.37 -9.85 37.76
CA PRO A 338 -8.94 -8.49 38.00
C PRO A 338 -7.96 -8.02 36.92
N LYS A 339 -8.14 -6.78 36.45
CA LYS A 339 -7.26 -6.13 35.48
C LYS A 339 -5.82 -6.13 36.03
N GLU A 340 -4.95 -6.91 35.41
CA GLU A 340 -3.51 -6.72 35.55
C GLU A 340 -3.13 -5.33 35.00
N LYS A 341 -2.24 -4.62 35.72
CA LYS A 341 -1.65 -3.35 35.29
C LYS A 341 -1.06 -3.52 33.89
N LYS A 342 -1.75 -3.02 32.86
CA LYS A 342 -1.31 -3.13 31.46
C LYS A 342 -0.30 -2.01 31.18
N VAL A 343 0.99 -2.35 31.24
CA VAL A 343 2.06 -1.52 30.70
C VAL A 343 2.36 -2.08 29.30
N ILE A 344 1.69 -1.56 28.28
CA ILE A 344 2.07 -1.82 26.89
C ILE A 344 2.90 -0.62 26.45
N VAL A 345 4.20 -0.81 26.43
CA VAL A 345 5.16 0.15 25.88
C VAL A 345 5.89 -0.56 24.75
N GLU A 346 5.47 -0.33 23.51
CA GLU A 346 6.21 -0.71 22.29
C GLU A 346 6.77 0.51 21.56
#